data_AF-A0A1G7H2J7-F1
#
_entry.id   AF-A0A1G7H2J7-F1
#
_cell.length_a   1.000
_cell.length_b   1.000
_cell.length_c   1.000
_cell.angle_alpha   90.00
_cell.angle_beta   90.00
_cell.angle_gamma   90.00
#
_symmetry.space_group_name_H-M   'P 1'
#
loop_
_entity.id
_entity.type
_entity.pdbx_description
1 polymer ?
#
loop_
_entity_poly.entity_id
_entity_poly.type
_entity_poly.pdbx_seq_one_letter_code
_entity_poly.pdbx_strand_id
1 'polypeptide(L)'
;MNKENGIKMKYAALMLGLVCVTACGTAMKLAVPEKFKEQATMQHVHGSRGNKMSFANITTSKIKRGIHIKYPGWGRSFFLENLLWNRAGISKSEVVEKEKAGFRYALTDGKTTVQVYAAEKQIIKTHDFEMPNSPAIFKSFEILQHYEYIFSALISADTTQSVSWELMMTNLYDRASEGDNNPFTFIKQADNGLATNGTDTIIIKPLSIKKTELANGKTGQLPFKLLSGYELSIDGGVIAIIDLIDQNVWFYNELTAEEKLNVSAITTALLARKVHDTKW
;
A
#
# COMPACT_ATOMS: atom_id res chain seq x y z
N MET A 1 -17.72 6.98 57.00
CA MET A 1 -16.89 7.27 55.80
C MET A 1 -17.05 6.07 54.86
N ASN A 2 -17.98 6.14 53.91
CA ASN A 2 -18.49 4.97 53.17
C ASN A 2 -17.51 4.49 52.11
N LYS A 3 -17.04 3.24 52.24
CA LYS A 3 -16.16 2.54 51.29
C LYS A 3 -16.72 2.46 49.87
N GLU A 4 -18.04 2.58 49.68
CA GLU A 4 -18.68 2.54 48.36
C GLU A 4 -18.38 3.77 47.49
N ASN A 5 -18.19 4.96 48.09
CA ASN A 5 -17.93 6.18 47.33
C ASN A 5 -16.49 6.25 46.80
N GLY A 6 -15.53 5.64 47.51
CA GLY A 6 -14.14 5.58 47.07
C GLY A 6 -13.92 4.64 45.87
N ILE A 7 -14.78 3.64 45.69
CA ILE A 7 -14.70 2.70 44.57
C ILE A 7 -15.28 3.34 43.30
N LYS A 8 -16.45 4.01 43.40
CA LYS A 8 -17.08 4.72 42.27
C LYS A 8 -16.21 5.86 41.73
N MET A 9 -15.51 6.59 42.62
CA MET A 9 -14.62 7.70 42.21
C MET A 9 -13.34 7.22 41.50
N LYS A 10 -12.82 6.03 41.87
CA LYS A 10 -11.67 5.41 41.20
C LYS A 10 -12.01 4.92 39.79
N TYR A 11 -13.20 4.33 39.59
CA TYR A 11 -13.63 3.89 38.26
C TYR A 11 -14.03 5.06 37.35
N ALA A 12 -14.60 6.14 37.90
CA ALA A 12 -14.89 7.35 37.13
C ALA A 12 -13.60 8.05 36.63
N ALA A 13 -12.56 8.12 37.47
CA ALA A 13 -11.25 8.66 37.06
C ALA A 13 -10.54 7.78 36.02
N LEU A 14 -10.69 6.45 36.11
CA LEU A 14 -10.10 5.50 35.16
C LEU A 14 -10.84 5.50 33.79
N MET A 15 -12.16 5.72 33.79
CA MET A 15 -12.96 5.89 32.57
C MET A 15 -12.75 7.26 31.92
N LEU A 16 -12.54 8.33 32.68
CA LEU A 16 -12.13 9.64 32.11
C LEU A 16 -10.70 9.60 31.55
N GLY A 17 -9.78 8.84 32.17
CA GLY A 17 -8.43 8.65 31.66
C GLY A 17 -8.37 7.91 30.32
N LEU A 18 -9.33 7.01 30.05
CA LEU A 18 -9.40 6.27 28.79
C LEU A 18 -10.00 7.09 27.63
N VAL A 19 -10.88 8.06 27.93
CA VAL A 19 -11.52 8.92 26.92
C VAL A 19 -10.62 10.07 26.45
N CYS A 20 -9.64 10.48 27.26
CA CYS A 20 -8.69 11.54 26.85
C CYS A 20 -7.57 11.07 25.91
N VAL A 21 -7.41 9.76 25.65
CA VAL A 21 -6.36 9.24 24.75
C VAL A 21 -6.87 9.08 23.30
N THR A 22 -8.18 9.19 23.05
CA THR A 22 -8.76 8.98 21.71
C THR A 22 -9.11 10.27 20.96
N ALA A 23 -8.83 11.45 21.53
CA ALA A 23 -9.27 12.73 20.97
C ALA A 23 -8.16 13.64 20.38
N CYS A 24 -6.89 13.24 20.41
CA CYS A 24 -5.86 13.88 19.60
C CYS A 24 -5.65 13.06 18.33
N GLY A 25 -6.30 13.48 17.24
CA GLY A 25 -6.07 12.90 15.92
C GLY A 25 -4.58 12.89 15.60
N THR A 26 -3.98 11.71 15.60
CA THR A 26 -2.62 11.49 15.12
C THR A 26 -2.63 11.62 13.60
N ALA A 27 -2.65 12.85 13.10
CA ALA A 27 -2.49 13.11 11.66
C ALA A 27 -1.02 12.83 11.32
N MET A 28 -0.71 11.56 11.01
CA MET A 28 0.58 11.17 10.45
C MET A 28 0.71 11.84 9.08
N LYS A 29 1.82 12.54 8.84
CA LYS A 29 2.09 13.19 7.54
C LYS A 29 3.32 12.61 6.88
N LEU A 30 3.36 12.58 5.54
CA LEU A 30 4.56 12.28 4.79
C LEU A 30 5.56 13.43 4.91
N ALA A 31 6.78 13.12 5.34
CA ALA A 31 7.87 14.09 5.38
C ALA A 31 8.48 14.28 3.98
N VAL A 32 7.98 15.26 3.23
CA VAL A 32 8.55 15.67 1.94
C VAL A 32 9.77 16.58 2.16
N PRO A 33 10.93 16.35 1.49
CA PRO A 33 12.12 17.20 1.64
C PRO A 33 11.84 18.68 1.33
N GLU A 34 12.31 19.59 2.17
CA GLU A 34 12.04 21.03 2.03
C GLU A 34 12.50 21.60 0.68
N LYS A 35 13.69 21.21 0.22
CA LYS A 35 14.22 21.61 -1.11
C LYS A 35 13.27 21.24 -2.26
N PHE A 36 12.57 20.11 -2.14
CA PHE A 36 11.60 19.71 -3.16
C PHE A 36 10.31 20.52 -3.03
N LYS A 37 9.84 20.80 -1.80
CA LYS A 37 8.64 21.63 -1.57
C LYS A 37 8.77 23.03 -2.16
N GLU A 38 9.97 23.61 -2.17
CA GLU A 38 10.22 24.93 -2.77
C GLU A 38 10.05 24.93 -4.30
N GLN A 39 10.25 23.78 -4.94
CA GLN A 39 10.23 23.62 -6.40
C GLN A 39 9.01 22.81 -6.89
N ALA A 40 8.08 22.49 -5.99
CA ALA A 40 6.93 21.65 -6.28
C ALA A 40 5.63 22.27 -5.80
N THR A 41 4.55 22.02 -6.54
CA THR A 41 3.20 22.41 -6.17
C THR A 41 2.44 21.22 -5.62
N MET A 42 1.94 21.34 -4.39
CA MET A 42 1.06 20.36 -3.77
C MET A 42 -0.36 20.45 -4.34
N GLN A 43 -0.95 19.30 -4.65
CA GLN A 43 -2.33 19.17 -5.09
C GLN A 43 -2.98 18.01 -4.34
N HIS A 44 -4.14 18.26 -3.75
CA HIS A 44 -4.89 17.23 -3.03
C HIS A 44 -5.79 16.43 -3.98
N VAL A 45 -5.75 15.10 -3.86
CA VAL A 45 -6.54 14.17 -4.68
C VAL A 45 -7.88 13.88 -4.02
N HIS A 46 -8.91 14.57 -4.47
CA HIS A 46 -10.27 14.27 -4.04
C HIS A 46 -10.76 12.94 -4.63
N GLY A 47 -11.42 12.13 -3.81
CA GLY A 47 -12.08 10.91 -4.28
C GLY A 47 -11.15 9.75 -4.59
N SER A 48 -9.90 9.75 -4.10
CA SER A 48 -8.93 8.66 -4.25
C SER A 48 -9.50 7.28 -3.85
N ARG A 49 -10.32 7.24 -2.80
CA ARG A 49 -11.04 6.03 -2.32
C ARG A 49 -12.38 5.78 -3.00
N GLY A 50 -12.80 6.70 -3.85
CA GLY A 50 -14.09 6.67 -4.51
C GLY A 50 -14.05 5.88 -5.82
N ASN A 51 -15.07 6.19 -6.63
CA ASN A 51 -15.16 5.72 -8.01
C ASN A 51 -14.77 6.80 -9.01
N LYS A 52 -14.30 7.97 -8.55
CA LYS A 52 -13.89 9.10 -9.38
C LYS A 52 -12.87 9.92 -8.60
N MET A 53 -11.80 10.33 -9.26
CA MET A 53 -10.77 11.21 -8.71
C MET A 53 -10.74 12.56 -9.42
N SER A 54 -10.34 13.60 -8.68
CA SER A 54 -10.08 14.92 -9.25
C SER A 54 -9.05 15.69 -8.44
N PHE A 55 -8.14 16.38 -9.14
CA PHE A 55 -7.16 17.28 -8.55
C PHE A 55 -6.66 18.26 -9.61
N ALA A 56 -6.42 19.51 -9.20
CA ALA A 56 -6.19 20.63 -10.10
C ALA A 56 -7.15 20.63 -11.30
N ASN A 57 -6.61 20.50 -12.52
CA ASN A 57 -7.38 20.50 -13.76
C ASN A 57 -7.66 19.09 -14.30
N ILE A 58 -7.33 18.06 -13.52
CA ILE A 58 -7.37 16.67 -13.93
C ILE A 58 -8.54 15.97 -13.27
N THR A 59 -9.31 15.24 -14.06
CA THR A 59 -10.46 14.46 -13.58
C THR A 59 -10.49 13.09 -14.22
N THR A 60 -10.91 12.09 -13.44
CA THR A 60 -11.18 10.76 -13.98
C THR A 60 -12.64 10.63 -14.39
N SER A 61 -12.93 9.72 -15.31
CA SER A 61 -14.25 9.13 -15.44
C SER A 61 -14.51 8.15 -14.28
N LYS A 62 -15.71 7.54 -14.26
CA LYS A 62 -16.03 6.53 -13.26
C LYS A 62 -15.10 5.32 -13.41
N ILE A 63 -14.37 4.97 -12.35
CA ILE A 63 -13.50 3.81 -12.27
C ILE A 63 -14.34 2.54 -12.36
N LYS A 64 -14.27 1.89 -13.52
CA LYS A 64 -14.95 0.62 -13.79
C LYS A 64 -14.07 -0.51 -13.31
N ARG A 65 -14.43 -1.12 -12.17
CA ARG A 65 -13.73 -2.29 -11.64
C ARG A 65 -14.28 -3.55 -12.31
N GLY A 66 -13.38 -4.39 -12.79
CA GLY A 66 -13.68 -5.69 -13.37
C GLY A 66 -13.92 -6.74 -12.28
N ILE A 67 -13.85 -8.01 -12.67
CA ILE A 67 -14.02 -9.13 -11.75
C ILE A 67 -12.87 -9.12 -10.74
N HIS A 68 -13.23 -9.13 -9.46
CA HIS A 68 -12.31 -9.30 -8.34
C HIS A 68 -12.44 -10.74 -7.84
N ILE A 69 -11.38 -11.53 -7.99
CA ILE A 69 -11.39 -12.96 -7.68
C ILE A 69 -10.38 -13.20 -6.57
N LYS A 70 -10.85 -13.69 -5.42
CA LYS A 70 -10.02 -14.29 -4.37
C LYS A 70 -10.30 -15.80 -4.34
N TYR A 71 -9.26 -16.62 -4.40
CA TYR A 71 -9.41 -18.08 -4.46
C TYR A 71 -8.23 -18.80 -3.82
N PRO A 72 -8.46 -19.97 -3.20
CA PRO A 72 -7.38 -20.79 -2.65
C PRO A 72 -6.56 -21.41 -3.77
N GLY A 73 -5.25 -21.50 -3.57
CA GLY A 73 -4.34 -22.29 -4.39
C GLY A 73 -4.16 -23.71 -3.85
N TRP A 74 -3.59 -24.57 -4.68
CA TRP A 74 -3.16 -25.90 -4.24
C TRP A 74 -1.88 -25.77 -3.42
N GLY A 75 -1.95 -26.10 -2.13
CA GLY A 75 -0.79 -26.18 -1.24
C GLY A 75 -0.11 -27.55 -1.30
N ARG A 76 1.14 -27.60 -0.84
CA ARG A 76 1.90 -28.83 -0.64
C ARG A 76 1.34 -29.64 0.53
N SER A 77 1.30 -30.96 0.39
CA SER A 77 1.03 -31.88 1.49
C SER A 77 2.30 -32.17 2.29
N PHE A 78 2.20 -32.12 3.63
CA PHE A 78 3.29 -32.38 4.56
C PHE A 78 3.20 -33.73 5.26
N PHE A 79 2.63 -34.75 4.61
CA PHE A 79 2.34 -36.05 5.25
C PHE A 79 3.50 -36.64 6.10
N LEU A 80 4.72 -36.71 5.54
CA LEU A 80 5.89 -37.25 6.26
C LEU A 80 6.35 -36.34 7.40
N GLU A 81 6.35 -35.02 7.20
CA GLU A 81 6.74 -34.04 8.22
C GLU A 81 5.71 -34.07 9.37
N ASN A 82 4.42 -34.15 9.05
CA ASN A 82 3.34 -34.25 10.04
C ASN A 82 3.40 -35.55 10.83
N LEU A 83 3.90 -36.65 10.28
CA LEU A 83 4.09 -37.89 11.05
C LEU A 83 5.07 -37.71 12.22
N LEU A 84 6.05 -36.81 12.08
CA LEU A 84 6.97 -36.42 13.14
C LEU A 84 6.35 -35.35 14.06
N TRP A 85 5.80 -34.28 13.48
CA TRP A 85 5.25 -33.16 14.23
C TRP A 85 4.01 -33.53 15.06
N ASN A 86 3.17 -34.45 14.57
CA ASN A 86 2.00 -34.93 15.29
C ASN A 86 2.38 -35.64 16.61
N ARG A 87 3.57 -36.24 16.72
CA ARG A 87 4.06 -36.81 17.99
C ARG A 87 4.30 -35.73 19.04
N ALA A 88 4.66 -34.53 18.61
CA ALA A 88 4.79 -33.34 19.45
C ALA A 88 3.47 -32.55 19.56
N GLY A 89 2.36 -33.06 19.00
CA GLY A 89 1.07 -32.37 18.99
C GLY A 89 1.04 -31.14 18.08
N ILE A 90 1.85 -31.12 17.03
CA ILE A 90 1.95 -30.02 16.06
C ILE A 90 1.48 -30.54 14.69
N SER A 91 0.57 -29.81 14.04
CA SER A 91 0.15 -30.05 12.65
C SER A 91 0.65 -28.93 11.76
N LYS A 92 1.25 -29.27 10.62
CA LYS A 92 1.72 -28.32 9.61
C LYS A 92 0.88 -28.40 8.35
N SER A 93 0.44 -27.27 7.84
CA SER A 93 -0.28 -27.13 6.57
C SER A 93 0.31 -26.00 5.73
N GLU A 94 0.03 -25.99 4.42
CA GLU A 94 0.36 -24.87 3.53
C GLU A 94 -0.92 -24.21 3.05
N VAL A 95 -1.03 -22.91 3.26
CA VAL A 95 -2.12 -22.09 2.75
C VAL A 95 -1.59 -21.23 1.61
N VAL A 96 -2.28 -21.30 0.47
CA VAL A 96 -1.98 -20.47 -0.70
C VAL A 96 -3.20 -19.63 -0.99
N GLU A 97 -3.06 -18.31 -0.89
CA GLU A 97 -4.10 -17.37 -1.29
C GLU A 97 -3.70 -16.69 -2.60
N LYS A 98 -4.65 -16.63 -3.55
CA LYS A 98 -4.48 -15.91 -4.80
C LYS A 98 -5.58 -14.87 -4.93
N GLU A 99 -5.20 -13.66 -5.28
CA GLU A 99 -6.12 -12.56 -5.50
C GLU A 99 -5.80 -11.86 -6.82
N LYS A 100 -6.84 -11.54 -7.59
CA LYS A 100 -6.73 -10.82 -8.86
C LYS A 100 -7.81 -9.77 -8.96
N ALA A 101 -7.44 -8.59 -9.42
CA ALA A 101 -8.38 -7.52 -9.73
C ALA A 101 -7.94 -6.79 -11.00
N GLY A 102 -8.88 -6.14 -11.65
CA GLY A 102 -8.60 -5.22 -12.75
C GLY A 102 -9.54 -4.04 -12.72
N PHE A 103 -9.12 -2.92 -13.27
CA PHE A 103 -9.95 -1.73 -13.39
C PHE A 103 -9.56 -0.88 -14.59
N ARG A 104 -10.50 -0.06 -15.04
CA ARG A 104 -10.28 0.87 -16.15
C ARG A 104 -11.02 2.18 -15.95
N TYR A 105 -10.46 3.25 -16.48
CA TYR A 105 -11.08 4.57 -16.52
C TYR A 105 -10.41 5.45 -17.56
N ALA A 106 -11.00 6.61 -17.82
CA ALA A 106 -10.42 7.67 -18.60
C ALA A 106 -9.97 8.78 -17.66
N LEU A 107 -8.88 9.47 -17.97
CA LEU A 107 -8.37 10.65 -17.28
C LEU A 107 -8.30 11.78 -18.30
N THR A 108 -8.71 12.99 -17.92
CA THR A 108 -8.66 14.16 -18.79
C THR A 108 -8.25 15.41 -18.04
N ASP A 109 -7.49 16.27 -18.72
CA ASP A 109 -7.16 17.64 -18.31
C ASP A 109 -8.10 18.70 -18.96
N GLY A 110 -9.16 18.24 -19.64
CA GLY A 110 -10.09 19.06 -20.41
C GLY A 110 -9.71 19.25 -21.88
N LYS A 111 -8.46 18.92 -22.29
CA LYS A 111 -8.00 18.99 -23.69
C LYS A 111 -7.68 17.60 -24.24
N THR A 112 -6.93 16.83 -23.47
CA THR A 112 -6.47 15.49 -23.82
C THR A 112 -7.17 14.48 -22.93
N THR A 113 -7.48 13.31 -23.49
CA THR A 113 -8.01 12.18 -22.75
C THR A 113 -7.06 11.01 -22.88
N VAL A 114 -6.73 10.38 -21.75
CA VAL A 114 -5.95 9.15 -21.68
C VAL A 114 -6.80 8.04 -21.07
N GLN A 115 -6.68 6.84 -21.60
CA GLN A 115 -7.32 5.64 -21.08
C GLN A 115 -6.32 4.89 -20.20
N VAL A 116 -6.77 4.47 -19.04
CA VAL A 116 -5.98 3.69 -18.09
C VAL A 116 -6.63 2.32 -17.93
N TYR A 117 -5.86 1.27 -18.15
CA TYR A 117 -6.24 -0.12 -17.94
C TYR A 117 -5.25 -0.76 -16.98
N ALA A 118 -5.71 -1.20 -15.81
CA ALA A 118 -4.85 -1.76 -14.79
C ALA A 118 -5.26 -3.17 -14.38
N ALA A 119 -4.27 -3.96 -13.98
CA ALA A 119 -4.43 -5.30 -13.46
C ALA A 119 -3.51 -5.51 -12.25
N GLU A 120 -4.05 -6.20 -11.24
CA GLU A 120 -3.37 -6.55 -10.01
C GLU A 120 -3.42 -8.06 -9.79
N LYS A 121 -2.32 -8.61 -9.30
CA LYS A 121 -2.20 -10.00 -8.91
C LYS A 121 -1.43 -10.08 -7.60
N GLN A 122 -1.96 -10.83 -6.65
CA GLN A 122 -1.29 -11.18 -5.41
C GLN A 122 -1.30 -12.69 -5.20
N ILE A 123 -0.18 -13.23 -4.73
CA ILE A 123 -0.05 -14.59 -4.24
C ILE A 123 0.63 -14.54 -2.88
N ILE A 124 -0.02 -15.13 -1.88
CA ILE A 124 0.53 -15.32 -0.54
C ILE A 124 0.64 -16.82 -0.31
N LYS A 125 1.79 -17.28 0.18
CA LYS A 125 1.96 -18.65 0.68
C LYS A 125 2.47 -18.61 2.13
N THR A 126 1.76 -19.28 3.02
CA THR A 126 2.14 -19.44 4.42
C THR A 126 2.23 -20.92 4.78
N HIS A 127 3.11 -21.24 5.71
CA HIS A 127 3.06 -22.51 6.44
C HIS A 127 2.41 -22.23 7.79
N ASP A 128 1.31 -22.91 8.04
CA ASP A 128 0.55 -22.75 9.27
C ASP A 128 0.90 -23.92 10.19
N PHE A 129 1.16 -23.58 11.45
CA PHE A 129 1.48 -24.54 12.50
C PHE A 129 0.38 -24.49 13.54
N GLU A 130 -0.37 -25.57 13.69
CA GLU A 130 -1.44 -25.71 14.66
C GLU A 130 -1.00 -26.61 15.83
N MET A 131 -1.25 -26.14 17.05
CA MET A 131 -0.96 -26.83 18.30
C MET A 131 -2.27 -27.07 19.08
N PRO A 132 -3.06 -28.10 18.72
CA PRO A 132 -4.39 -28.32 19.29
C PRO A 132 -4.41 -28.48 20.83
N ASN A 133 -3.31 -28.91 21.44
CA ASN A 133 -3.18 -29.14 22.88
C ASN A 133 -2.52 -27.97 23.67
N SER A 134 -2.34 -26.81 23.03
CA SER A 134 -1.65 -25.64 23.59
C SER A 134 -2.65 -24.59 24.13
N PRO A 135 -2.30 -23.80 25.17
CA PRO A 135 -3.13 -22.67 25.62
C PRO A 135 -3.44 -21.71 24.46
N ALA A 136 -4.61 -21.07 24.50
CA ALA A 136 -5.20 -20.34 23.35
C ALA A 136 -4.28 -19.30 22.67
N ILE A 137 -3.33 -18.72 23.40
CA ILE A 137 -2.37 -17.70 22.90
C ILE A 137 -1.28 -18.33 22.01
N PHE A 138 -1.01 -19.64 22.13
CA PHE A 138 -0.01 -20.39 21.36
C PHE A 138 -0.66 -21.50 20.52
N LYS A 139 -1.94 -21.34 20.18
CA LYS A 139 -2.73 -22.38 19.48
C LYS A 139 -2.32 -22.52 18.02
N SER A 140 -1.88 -21.44 17.39
CA SER A 140 -1.32 -21.48 16.05
C SER A 140 -0.36 -20.33 15.79
N PHE A 141 0.54 -20.52 14.85
CA PHE A 141 1.33 -19.44 14.26
C PHE A 141 1.58 -19.71 12.77
N GLU A 142 1.76 -18.64 12.02
CA GLU A 142 1.94 -18.69 10.56
C GLU A 142 3.34 -18.21 10.20
N ILE A 143 3.97 -18.88 9.26
CA ILE A 143 5.27 -18.48 8.70
C ILE A 143 5.09 -18.13 7.24
N LEU A 144 5.38 -16.87 6.87
CA LEU A 144 5.41 -16.44 5.48
C LEU A 144 6.51 -17.16 4.71
N GLN A 145 6.13 -17.85 3.64
CA GLN A 145 7.03 -18.57 2.74
C GLN A 145 7.28 -17.80 1.45
N HIS A 146 6.21 -17.24 0.88
CA HIS A 146 6.28 -16.57 -0.40
C HIS A 146 5.23 -15.46 -0.47
N TYR A 147 5.62 -14.33 -1.04
CA TYR A 147 4.75 -13.22 -1.37
C TYR A 147 5.12 -12.72 -2.76
N GLU A 148 4.13 -12.68 -3.65
CA GLU A 148 4.27 -12.10 -4.98
C GLU A 148 3.12 -11.12 -5.15
N TYR A 149 3.45 -9.84 -5.29
CA TYR A 149 2.50 -8.82 -5.72
C TYR A 149 3.00 -8.16 -7.00
N ILE A 150 2.12 -8.10 -7.99
CA ILE A 150 2.36 -7.47 -9.28
C ILE A 150 1.19 -6.55 -9.58
N PHE A 151 1.51 -5.30 -9.86
CA PHE A 151 0.60 -4.31 -10.41
C PHE A 151 1.08 -3.94 -11.81
N SER A 152 0.16 -3.83 -12.74
CA SER A 152 0.44 -3.33 -14.08
C SER A 152 -0.64 -2.35 -14.52
N ALA A 153 -0.27 -1.30 -15.26
CA ALA A 153 -1.22 -0.44 -15.92
C ALA A 153 -0.72 0.01 -17.29
N LEU A 154 -1.60 -0.03 -18.28
CA LEU A 154 -1.40 0.56 -19.59
C LEU A 154 -2.13 1.91 -19.63
N ILE A 155 -1.40 2.96 -20.00
CA ILE A 155 -1.89 4.33 -20.11
C ILE A 155 -1.70 4.75 -21.57
N SER A 156 -2.81 4.91 -22.30
CA SER A 156 -2.79 5.26 -23.73
C SER A 156 -3.54 6.56 -23.95
N ALA A 157 -2.94 7.50 -24.68
CA ALA A 157 -3.68 8.63 -25.23
C ALA A 157 -4.62 8.16 -26.34
N ASP A 158 -5.78 8.81 -26.49
CA ASP A 158 -6.78 8.52 -27.53
C ASP A 158 -6.41 9.12 -28.91
N THR A 159 -5.25 9.79 -29.01
CA THR A 159 -4.80 10.47 -30.23
C THR A 159 -4.01 9.55 -31.14
N THR A 160 -4.09 9.79 -32.45
CA THR A 160 -3.50 9.00 -33.55
C THR A 160 -1.96 8.92 -33.57
N GLN A 161 -1.27 9.46 -32.56
CA GLN A 161 0.19 9.41 -32.39
C GLN A 161 0.57 8.90 -30.98
N SER A 162 -0.22 7.98 -30.41
CA SER A 162 -0.18 7.69 -28.99
C SER A 162 1.08 6.96 -28.51
N VAL A 163 1.97 7.72 -27.90
CA VAL A 163 2.95 7.23 -26.94
C VAL A 163 2.18 6.59 -25.78
N SER A 164 2.29 5.27 -25.63
CA SER A 164 1.63 4.51 -24.56
C SER A 164 2.61 4.26 -23.44
N TRP A 165 2.20 4.54 -22.21
CA TRP A 165 2.99 4.26 -21.01
C TRP A 165 2.57 2.93 -20.40
N GLU A 166 3.55 2.09 -20.12
CA GLU A 166 3.42 0.85 -19.38
C GLU A 166 4.00 1.03 -17.99
N LEU A 167 3.14 0.91 -16.97
CA LEU A 167 3.47 0.96 -15.55
C LEU A 167 3.51 -0.45 -14.99
N MET A 168 4.57 -0.77 -14.24
CA MET A 168 4.69 -2.03 -13.51
C MET A 168 5.24 -1.77 -12.10
N MET A 169 4.56 -2.31 -11.09
CA MET A 169 5.08 -2.39 -9.71
C MET A 169 5.18 -3.83 -9.27
N THR A 170 6.21 -4.16 -8.52
CA THR A 170 6.42 -5.50 -7.98
C THR A 170 6.84 -5.45 -6.53
N ASN A 171 6.46 -6.49 -5.79
CA ASN A 171 6.93 -6.76 -4.46
C ASN A 171 6.99 -8.27 -4.28
N LEU A 172 8.22 -8.77 -4.27
CA LEU A 172 8.54 -10.19 -4.29
C LEU A 172 9.29 -10.53 -3.02
N TYR A 173 8.89 -11.62 -2.38
CA TYR A 173 9.59 -12.22 -1.27
C TYR A 173 9.48 -13.73 -1.43
N ASP A 174 10.62 -14.40 -1.33
CA ASP A 174 10.70 -15.84 -1.25
C ASP A 174 11.70 -16.20 -0.16
N ARG A 175 11.18 -16.86 0.88
CA ARG A 175 11.93 -17.22 2.07
C ARG A 175 13.14 -18.09 1.74
N ALA A 176 13.00 -19.00 0.79
CA ALA A 176 14.06 -19.94 0.42
C ALA A 176 15.17 -19.24 -0.37
N SER A 177 14.82 -18.32 -1.26
CA SER A 177 15.81 -17.58 -2.05
C SER A 177 16.54 -16.50 -1.25
N GLU A 178 15.86 -15.87 -0.28
CA GLU A 178 16.46 -14.88 0.64
C GLU A 178 17.24 -15.55 1.79
N GLY A 179 17.11 -16.86 2.00
CA GLY A 179 17.75 -17.56 3.12
C GLY A 179 17.23 -17.11 4.49
N ASP A 180 15.96 -16.71 4.57
CA ASP A 180 15.39 -16.10 5.77
C ASP A 180 14.95 -17.13 6.82
N ASN A 181 15.67 -17.15 7.95
CA ASN A 181 15.39 -18.04 9.08
C ASN A 181 14.45 -17.44 10.13
N ASN A 182 13.99 -16.19 9.98
CA ASN A 182 13.15 -15.51 10.97
C ASN A 182 11.66 -15.89 10.83
N PRO A 183 11.05 -16.58 11.81
CA PRO A 183 9.65 -17.01 11.70
C PRO A 183 8.65 -15.83 11.79
N PHE A 184 9.11 -14.64 12.20
CA PHE A 184 8.29 -13.44 12.34
C PHE A 184 8.41 -12.47 11.15
N THR A 185 8.95 -12.94 10.02
CA THR A 185 9.00 -12.12 8.80
C THR A 185 7.60 -11.82 8.29
N PHE A 186 7.35 -10.55 8.04
CA PHE A 186 6.11 -10.02 7.49
C PHE A 186 6.35 -9.43 6.10
N ILE A 187 5.27 -9.30 5.33
CA ILE A 187 5.30 -8.70 3.99
C ILE A 187 5.81 -7.26 4.08
N LYS A 188 6.94 -6.98 3.43
CA LYS A 188 7.52 -5.64 3.36
C LYS A 188 6.56 -4.74 2.56
N GLN A 189 6.16 -3.58 3.10
CA GLN A 189 5.37 -2.60 2.36
C GLN A 189 6.30 -1.69 1.54
N ALA A 190 6.91 -2.22 0.49
CA ALA A 190 7.93 -1.52 -0.29
C ALA A 190 7.87 -1.95 -1.76
N ASP A 191 6.71 -1.75 -2.39
CA ASP A 191 6.56 -2.00 -3.82
C ASP A 191 7.47 -1.03 -4.59
N ASN A 192 8.31 -1.56 -5.47
CA ASN A 192 9.12 -0.77 -6.38
C ASN A 192 8.58 -0.97 -7.80
N GLY A 193 8.76 0.01 -8.65
CA GLY A 193 8.34 -0.12 -10.03
C GLY A 193 8.91 0.92 -10.96
N LEU A 194 8.41 0.87 -12.18
CA LEU A 194 8.74 1.80 -13.24
C LEU A 194 7.53 2.02 -14.12
N ALA A 195 7.49 3.17 -14.77
CA ALA A 195 6.65 3.43 -15.92
C ALA A 195 7.54 3.77 -17.11
N THR A 196 7.27 3.24 -18.29
CA THR A 196 8.04 3.57 -19.50
C THR A 196 7.14 3.66 -20.73
N ASN A 197 7.52 4.49 -21.68
CA ASN A 197 6.91 4.55 -23.01
C ASN A 197 7.81 3.99 -24.12
N GLY A 198 8.91 3.31 -23.75
CA GLY A 198 9.95 2.81 -24.65
C GLY A 198 11.09 3.79 -24.93
N THR A 199 10.90 5.08 -24.69
CA THR A 199 11.94 6.12 -24.82
C THR A 199 12.33 6.68 -23.45
N ASP A 200 11.33 7.10 -22.68
CA ASP A 200 11.47 7.63 -21.33
C ASP A 200 11.13 6.58 -20.29
N THR A 201 11.73 6.70 -19.12
CA THR A 201 11.45 5.83 -17.97
C THR A 201 11.32 6.66 -16.69
N ILE A 202 10.21 6.49 -15.99
CA ILE A 202 9.97 7.03 -14.66
C ILE A 202 10.15 5.90 -13.66
N ILE A 203 11.14 6.03 -12.78
CA ILE A 203 11.39 5.10 -11.69
C ILE A 203 10.50 5.48 -10.51
N ILE A 204 9.81 4.49 -9.94
CA ILE A 204 8.86 4.65 -8.84
C ILE A 204 9.42 3.95 -7.60
N LYS A 205 9.80 4.75 -6.60
CA LYS A 205 10.41 4.26 -5.36
C LYS A 205 9.45 4.43 -4.19
N PRO A 206 9.30 3.45 -3.29
CA PRO A 206 8.47 3.57 -2.12
C PRO A 206 9.13 4.53 -1.12
N LEU A 207 8.33 5.45 -0.61
CA LEU A 207 8.69 6.30 0.52
C LEU A 207 8.09 5.67 1.77
N SER A 208 8.96 5.21 2.67
CA SER A 208 8.54 4.71 3.97
C SER A 208 8.87 5.72 5.07
N ILE A 209 7.88 6.04 5.89
CA ILE A 209 8.13 6.75 7.14
C ILE A 209 8.53 5.76 8.23
N LYS A 210 9.66 6.05 8.87
CA LYS A 210 9.98 5.53 10.20
C LYS A 210 9.67 6.56 11.28
N LYS A 211 9.60 7.84 10.91
CA LYS A 211 9.30 8.97 11.79
C LYS A 211 7.93 9.53 11.42
N THR A 212 7.05 9.66 12.40
CA THR A 212 5.75 10.32 12.26
C THR A 212 5.83 11.70 12.87
N GLU A 213 5.22 12.68 12.22
CA GLU A 213 4.98 13.98 12.84
C GLU A 213 3.56 13.96 13.42
N LEU A 214 3.44 14.18 14.72
CA LEU A 214 2.15 14.33 15.40
C LEU A 214 1.61 15.73 15.13
N ALA A 215 0.29 15.93 15.25
CA ALA A 215 -0.37 17.23 15.04
C ALA A 215 0.16 18.38 15.94
N ASN A 216 0.95 18.07 16.97
CA ASN A 216 1.63 19.00 17.85
C ASN A 216 3.10 19.31 17.44
N GLY A 217 3.53 18.88 16.25
CA GLY A 217 4.90 19.04 15.74
C GLY A 217 5.94 18.12 16.39
N LYS A 218 5.54 17.24 17.32
CA LYS A 218 6.47 16.26 17.92
C LYS A 218 6.68 15.10 16.96
N THR A 219 7.95 14.74 16.77
CA THR A 219 8.32 13.57 15.97
C THR A 219 8.30 12.31 16.82
N GLY A 220 7.51 11.31 16.41
CA GLY A 220 7.51 9.95 16.93
C GLY A 220 8.29 9.01 16.00
N GLN A 221 8.74 7.87 16.51
CA GLN A 221 9.35 6.82 15.69
C GLN A 221 8.51 5.56 15.76
N LEU A 222 8.07 5.06 14.61
CA LEU A 222 7.33 3.80 14.52
C LEU A 222 8.30 2.63 14.71
N PRO A 223 7.88 1.55 15.39
CA PRO A 223 8.71 0.36 15.58
C PRO A 223 8.91 -0.43 14.27
N PHE A 224 8.11 -0.14 13.23
CA PHE A 224 8.21 -0.70 11.89
C PHE A 224 8.21 0.42 10.84
N LYS A 225 8.80 0.14 9.66
CA LYS A 225 8.69 1.02 8.50
C LYS A 225 7.29 0.85 7.91
N LEU A 226 6.67 1.96 7.55
CA LEU A 226 5.34 1.93 6.97
C LEU A 226 5.31 2.74 5.68
N LEU A 227 4.66 2.21 4.65
CA LEU A 227 4.61 2.82 3.32
C LEU A 227 3.71 4.06 3.34
N SER A 228 4.32 5.22 3.18
CA SER A 228 3.65 6.52 3.22
C SER A 228 3.43 7.14 1.84
N GLY A 229 4.15 6.69 0.82
CA GLY A 229 4.15 7.38 -0.46
C GLY A 229 5.01 6.72 -1.52
N TYR A 230 5.10 7.40 -2.66
CA TYR A 230 6.01 7.08 -3.75
C TYR A 230 6.75 8.33 -4.22
N GLU A 231 8.01 8.15 -4.57
CA GLU A 231 8.81 9.11 -5.31
C GLU A 231 8.87 8.68 -6.77
N LEU A 232 8.52 9.59 -7.67
CA LEU A 232 8.62 9.40 -9.12
C LEU A 232 9.84 10.20 -9.60
N SER A 233 10.77 9.52 -10.24
CA SER A 233 12.05 10.09 -10.67
C SER A 233 12.39 9.70 -12.11
N ILE A 234 13.07 10.59 -12.81
CA ILE A 234 13.72 10.35 -14.11
C ILE A 234 15.23 10.55 -13.94
N ASP A 235 16.02 10.32 -14.98
CA ASP A 235 17.49 10.48 -14.93
C ASP A 235 17.96 11.89 -14.51
N GLY A 236 17.10 12.89 -14.61
CA GLY A 236 17.34 14.28 -14.17
C GLY A 236 16.90 14.62 -12.74
N GLY A 237 16.25 13.70 -12.01
CA GLY A 237 15.81 13.92 -10.63
C GLY A 237 14.36 13.55 -10.34
N VAL A 238 13.87 13.96 -9.17
CA VAL A 238 12.51 13.71 -8.71
C VAL A 238 11.54 14.66 -9.41
N ILE A 239 10.51 14.10 -10.04
CA ILE A 239 9.48 14.87 -10.78
C ILE A 239 8.15 14.93 -10.03
N ALA A 240 7.87 13.94 -9.17
CA ALA A 240 6.69 13.97 -8.34
C ALA A 240 6.83 13.14 -7.07
N ILE A 241 6.06 13.51 -6.05
CA ILE A 241 5.90 12.72 -4.82
C ILE A 241 4.41 12.49 -4.58
N ILE A 242 4.04 11.22 -4.42
CA ILE A 242 2.68 10.78 -4.11
C ILE A 242 2.62 10.46 -2.62
N ASP A 243 1.74 11.14 -1.90
CA ASP A 243 1.42 10.89 -0.50
C ASP A 243 0.17 10.02 -0.42
N LEU A 244 0.31 8.80 0.08
CA LEU A 244 -0.81 7.86 0.25
C LEU A 244 -1.62 8.13 1.52
N ILE A 245 -1.05 8.87 2.49
CA ILE A 245 -1.68 9.14 3.79
C ILE A 245 -2.69 10.28 3.62
N ASP A 246 -2.18 11.46 3.25
CA ASP A 246 -2.98 12.67 3.07
C ASP A 246 -3.55 12.77 1.64
N GLN A 247 -3.28 11.79 0.78
CA GLN A 247 -3.78 11.72 -0.60
C GLN A 247 -3.40 12.96 -1.42
N ASN A 248 -2.16 13.41 -1.25
CA ASN A 248 -1.61 14.55 -1.96
C ASN A 248 -0.65 14.09 -3.06
N VAL A 249 -0.53 14.88 -4.10
CA VAL A 249 0.59 14.80 -5.05
C VAL A 249 1.31 16.12 -5.11
N TRP A 250 2.63 16.03 -5.07
CA TRP A 250 3.53 17.13 -5.30
C TRP A 250 4.09 17.01 -6.70
N PHE A 251 3.84 18.00 -7.56
CA PHE A 251 4.38 18.06 -8.91
C PHE A 251 5.55 19.02 -8.96
N TYR A 252 6.66 18.61 -9.58
CA TYR A 252 7.71 19.53 -9.95
C TYR A 252 7.15 20.63 -10.87
N ASN A 253 7.46 21.89 -10.56
CA ASN A 253 6.79 23.04 -11.16
C ASN A 253 7.00 23.12 -12.69
N GLU A 254 8.17 22.72 -13.15
CA GLU A 254 8.59 22.84 -14.56
C GLU A 254 8.03 21.74 -15.47
N LEU A 255 7.28 20.77 -14.93
CA LEU A 255 6.63 19.77 -15.78
C LEU A 255 5.65 20.42 -16.75
N THR A 256 5.75 20.03 -18.01
CA THR A 256 4.82 20.41 -19.08
C THR A 256 3.42 19.85 -18.82
N ALA A 257 2.42 20.34 -19.54
CA ALA A 257 1.04 19.85 -19.40
C ALA A 257 0.92 18.35 -19.71
N GLU A 258 1.65 17.87 -20.72
CA GLU A 258 1.67 16.47 -21.11
C GLU A 258 2.33 15.58 -20.05
N GLU A 259 3.49 15.99 -19.53
CA GLU A 259 4.16 15.25 -18.45
C GLU A 259 3.31 15.22 -17.19
N LYS A 260 2.69 16.35 -16.82
CA LYS A 260 1.75 16.42 -15.70
C LYS A 260 0.58 15.45 -15.90
N LEU A 261 0.04 15.32 -17.11
CA LEU A 261 -1.03 14.36 -17.41
C LEU A 261 -0.56 12.91 -17.26
N ASN A 262 0.64 12.57 -17.76
CA ASN A 262 1.21 11.23 -17.65
C ASN A 262 1.51 10.84 -16.20
N VAL A 263 2.16 11.73 -15.44
CA VAL A 263 2.42 11.55 -14.00
C VAL A 263 1.10 11.44 -13.22
N SER A 264 0.08 12.18 -13.62
CA SER A 264 -1.25 12.11 -13.02
C SER A 264 -1.94 10.78 -13.30
N ALA A 265 -1.81 10.22 -14.50
CA ALA A 265 -2.33 8.91 -14.84
C ALA A 265 -1.66 7.79 -14.03
N ILE A 266 -0.33 7.86 -13.88
CA ILE A 266 0.43 6.95 -12.99
C ILE A 266 -0.08 7.10 -11.55
N THR A 267 -0.20 8.32 -11.06
CA THR A 267 -0.70 8.63 -9.71
C THR A 267 -2.09 8.03 -9.48
N THR A 268 -3.04 8.31 -10.35
CA THR A 268 -4.41 7.80 -10.20
C THR A 268 -4.44 6.28 -10.32
N ALA A 269 -3.59 5.67 -11.14
CA ALA A 269 -3.49 4.21 -11.22
C ALA A 269 -2.99 3.60 -9.90
N LEU A 270 -1.99 4.22 -9.28
CA LEU A 270 -1.44 3.79 -7.99
C LEU A 270 -2.43 3.98 -6.84
N LEU A 271 -3.21 5.06 -6.84
CA LEU A 271 -4.24 5.33 -5.82
C LEU A 271 -5.50 4.47 -5.98
N ALA A 272 -5.82 4.05 -7.21
CA ALA A 272 -7.02 3.24 -7.50
C ALA A 272 -6.86 1.74 -7.17
N ARG A 273 -5.67 1.32 -6.72
CA ARG A 273 -5.37 -0.06 -6.33
C ARG A 273 -6.32 -0.56 -5.25
N LYS A 274 -6.65 -1.85 -5.30
CA LYS A 274 -7.64 -2.49 -4.44
C LYS A 274 -7.11 -3.72 -3.72
N VAL A 275 -6.24 -4.51 -4.37
CA VAL A 275 -5.65 -5.70 -3.76
C VAL A 275 -4.57 -5.28 -2.76
N HIS A 276 -3.71 -4.34 -3.15
CA HIS A 276 -2.79 -3.66 -2.24
C HIS A 276 -3.40 -2.32 -1.80
N ASP A 277 -4.56 -2.41 -1.14
CA ASP A 277 -5.20 -1.25 -0.50
C ASP A 277 -4.48 -0.95 0.83
N THR A 278 -3.59 0.03 0.82
CA THR A 278 -3.05 0.61 2.05
C THR A 278 -4.17 1.39 2.74
N LYS A 279 -5.02 0.68 3.48
CA LYS A 279 -6.12 1.28 4.25
C LYS A 279 -5.53 2.16 5.36
N TRP A 280 -5.54 3.45 5.11
CA TRP A 280 -5.24 4.50 6.10
C TRP A 280 -6.49 5.01 6.78
#